data_AF-A0AAJ0EC01-F1
#
_entry.id   AF-A0AAJ0EC01-F1
#
_cell.length_a   1.000
_cell.length_b   1.000
_cell.length_c   1.000
_cell.angle_alpha   90.00
_cell.angle_beta   90.00
_cell.angle_gamma   90.00
#
_symmetry.space_group_name_H-M   'P 1'
#
loop_
_entity.id
_entity.type
_entity.pdbx_description
1 polymer ?
#
loop_
_entity_poly.entity_id
_entity_poly.type
_entity_poly.pdbx_seq_one_letter_code
_entity_poly.pdbx_strand_id
1 'polypeptide(L)'
;VHSATRNVYLIDTPGFDYTYKTDKNVLRSLVAWLSLTYKNNICLHGVLYLHRITDVRMQGSTKGSVSLFRQLCGNDNLKHVALVTIMWNALDDKEVGVSRETELFCPKPRRHLPFTRLRTAS
;
A
#
# COMPACT_ATOMS: atom_id res chain seq x y z
N VAL A 1 -17.29 -26.15 15.21
CA VAL A 1 -17.27 -24.69 14.92
C VAL A 1 -17.64 -24.50 13.46
N HIS A 2 -18.86 -24.05 13.16
CA HIS A 2 -19.20 -23.68 11.78
C HIS A 2 -18.43 -22.40 11.43
N SER A 3 -17.36 -22.53 10.63
CA SER A 3 -16.74 -21.36 10.02
C SER A 3 -17.73 -20.80 9.00
N ALA A 4 -18.33 -19.65 9.30
CA ALA A 4 -19.15 -18.93 8.33
C ALA A 4 -18.29 -18.67 7.08
N THR A 5 -18.78 -19.08 5.92
CA THR A 5 -18.12 -18.79 4.63
C THR A 5 -18.07 -17.27 4.46
N ARG A 6 -16.87 -16.70 4.38
CA ARG A 6 -16.64 -15.28 4.13
C ARG A 6 -16.21 -15.10 2.69
N ASN A 7 -16.95 -14.28 1.95
CA ASN A 7 -16.57 -13.87 0.61
C ASN A 7 -15.56 -12.72 0.72
N VAL A 8 -14.43 -12.87 0.03
CA VAL A 8 -13.37 -11.85 -0.03
C VAL A 8 -13.23 -11.41 -1.48
N TYR A 9 -13.30 -10.11 -1.71
CA TYR A 9 -13.13 -9.49 -3.02
C TYR A 9 -11.84 -8.68 -3.02
N LEU A 10 -10.90 -9.04 -3.91
CA LEU A 10 -9.66 -8.29 -4.11
C LEU A 10 -9.76 -7.52 -5.42
N ILE A 11 -9.52 -6.21 -5.35
CA ILE A 11 -9.48 -5.34 -6.52
C ILE A 11 -8.02 -5.01 -6.82
N ASP A 12 -7.54 -5.43 -7.99
CA ASP A 12 -6.22 -5.03 -8.48
C ASP A 12 -6.31 -3.65 -9.16
N THR A 13 -5.34 -2.79 -8.90
CA THR A 13 -5.31 -1.41 -9.39
C THR A 13 -4.07 -1.18 -10.25
N PRO A 14 -4.15 -0.39 -11.34
CA PRO A 14 -2.96 -0.02 -12.11
C PRO A 14 -1.87 0.57 -11.21
N GLY A 15 -0.60 0.17 -11.44
CA GLY A 15 0.53 0.63 -10.63
C GLY A 15 0.81 2.12 -10.76
N PHE A 16 1.33 2.73 -9.68
CA PHE A 16 1.70 4.15 -9.60
C PHE A 16 3.02 4.50 -10.32
N ASP A 17 3.48 3.70 -11.28
CA ASP A 17 4.78 3.88 -11.95
C ASP A 17 4.66 3.87 -13.48
N TYR A 18 3.46 4.12 -14.00
CA TYR A 18 3.24 4.20 -15.44
C TYR A 18 3.76 5.54 -15.99
N THR A 19 4.83 5.47 -16.78
CA THR A 19 5.48 6.53 -17.56
C THR A 19 4.53 7.42 -18.37
N TYR A 20 3.28 7.02 -18.57
CA TYR A 20 2.27 7.72 -19.36
C TYR A 20 1.10 8.32 -18.55
N LYS A 21 1.03 8.09 -17.23
CA LYS A 21 0.01 8.68 -16.35
C LYS A 21 0.68 9.18 -15.08
N THR A 22 0.55 10.47 -14.79
CA THR A 22 1.00 11.00 -13.48
C THR A 22 0.28 10.26 -12.34
N ASP A 23 0.95 10.02 -11.21
CA ASP A 23 0.39 9.38 -10.00
C ASP A 23 -1.01 9.93 -9.62
N LYS A 24 -1.21 11.22 -9.89
CA LYS A 24 -2.48 11.95 -9.70
C LYS A 24 -3.64 11.40 -10.54
N ASN A 25 -3.40 10.88 -11.74
CA ASN A 25 -4.45 10.34 -12.61
C ASN A 25 -4.87 8.93 -12.20
N VAL A 26 -3.92 8.09 -11.79
CA VAL A 26 -4.21 6.78 -11.17
C VAL A 26 -5.03 7.00 -9.89
N LEU A 27 -4.60 7.96 -9.06
CA LEU A 27 -5.32 8.36 -7.86
C LEU A 27 -6.75 8.83 -8.14
N ARG A 28 -6.95 9.75 -9.09
CA ARG A 28 -8.31 10.23 -9.46
C ARG A 28 -9.22 9.09 -9.88
N SER A 29 -8.68 8.13 -10.65
CA SER A 29 -9.43 6.96 -11.10
C SER A 29 -9.82 6.08 -9.91
N LEU A 30 -8.90 5.87 -8.96
CA LEU A 30 -9.17 5.13 -7.73
C LEU A 30 -10.23 5.82 -6.87
N VAL A 31 -10.13 7.14 -6.67
CA VAL A 31 -11.09 7.93 -5.88
C VAL A 31 -12.48 7.92 -6.52
N ALA A 32 -12.55 8.10 -7.84
CA ALA A 32 -13.81 8.03 -8.58
C ALA A 32 -14.45 6.64 -8.43
N TRP A 33 -13.64 5.58 -8.55
CA TRP A 33 -14.08 4.21 -8.36
C TRP A 33 -14.58 3.98 -6.92
N LEU A 34 -13.82 4.37 -5.89
CA LEU A 34 -14.22 4.27 -4.49
C LEU A 34 -15.53 5.01 -4.19
N SER A 35 -15.69 6.20 -4.77
CA SER A 35 -16.89 7.03 -4.59
C SER A 35 -18.12 6.38 -5.22
N LEU A 36 -17.98 5.79 -6.41
CA LEU A 36 -19.06 5.07 -7.10
C LEU A 36 -19.42 3.78 -6.33
N THR A 37 -18.43 3.03 -5.90
CA THR A 37 -18.59 1.78 -5.14
C THR A 37 -19.31 2.02 -3.81
N TYR A 38 -18.93 3.10 -3.10
CA TYR A 38 -19.61 3.49 -1.86
C TYR A 38 -21.07 3.87 -2.08
N LYS A 39 -21.39 4.60 -3.17
CA LYS A 39 -22.79 4.91 -3.56
C LYS A 39 -23.62 3.66 -3.84
N ASN A 40 -22.97 2.56 -4.24
CA ASN A 40 -23.60 1.26 -4.46
C ASN A 40 -23.61 0.36 -3.20
N ASN A 41 -23.40 0.94 -2.01
CA ASN A 41 -23.37 0.23 -0.71
C ASN A 41 -22.29 -0.85 -0.58
N ILE A 42 -21.17 -0.71 -1.30
CA ILE A 42 -20.01 -1.59 -1.15
C ILE A 42 -18.96 -0.87 -0.30
N CYS A 43 -18.68 -1.42 0.87
CA CYS A 43 -17.72 -0.86 1.83
C CYS A 43 -16.31 -1.41 1.60
N LEU A 44 -15.32 -0.51 1.53
CA LEU A 44 -13.91 -0.88 1.52
C LEU A 44 -13.46 -1.27 2.94
N HIS A 45 -12.96 -2.49 3.10
CA HIS A 45 -12.51 -3.00 4.40
C HIS A 45 -11.02 -2.74 4.69
N GLY A 46 -10.23 -2.53 3.63
CA GLY A 46 -8.82 -2.21 3.75
C GLY A 46 -8.11 -2.05 2.42
N VAL A 47 -6.86 -1.59 2.50
CA VAL A 47 -5.98 -1.34 1.36
C VAL A 47 -4.66 -2.04 1.60
N LEU A 48 -4.18 -2.78 0.61
CA LEU A 48 -2.85 -3.36 0.59
C LEU A 48 -1.98 -2.53 -0.36
N TYR A 49 -0.97 -1.85 0.16
CA TYR A 49 0.03 -1.16 -0.66
C TYR A 49 1.25 -2.05 -0.82
N LEU A 50 1.46 -2.55 -2.04
CA LEU A 50 2.56 -3.46 -2.34
C LEU A 50 3.81 -2.66 -2.73
N HIS A 51 4.93 -2.94 -2.08
CA HIS A 51 6.21 -2.30 -2.34
C HIS A 51 7.30 -3.33 -2.58
N ARG A 52 8.02 -3.24 -3.71
CA ARG A 52 9.14 -4.15 -4.00
C ARG A 52 10.31 -3.82 -3.08
N ILE A 53 10.82 -4.82 -2.37
CA ILE A 53 11.98 -4.63 -1.49
C ILE A 53 13.30 -4.41 -2.26
N THR A 54 13.30 -4.76 -3.55
CA THR A 54 14.42 -4.55 -4.48
C THR A 54 14.63 -3.08 -4.82
N ASP A 55 13.63 -2.22 -4.64
CA ASP A 55 13.72 -0.80 -5.00
C ASP A 55 14.66 -0.08 -4.01
N VAL A 56 15.78 0.45 -4.51
CA VAL A 56 16.89 1.02 -3.70
C VAL A 56 16.50 2.32 -2.99
N ARG A 57 15.42 2.96 -3.43
CA ARG A 57 14.87 4.18 -2.83
C ARG A 57 13.34 4.07 -2.83
N MET A 58 12.70 4.57 -1.78
CA MET A 58 11.38 5.17 -1.99
C MET A 58 11.59 6.35 -2.95
N GLN A 59 11.33 6.16 -4.23
CA GLN A 59 11.29 7.28 -5.18
C GLN A 59 10.29 8.33 -4.67
N GLY A 60 10.47 9.60 -5.07
CA GLY A 60 9.57 10.69 -4.64
C GLY A 60 8.08 10.38 -4.88
N SER A 61 7.78 9.58 -5.90
CA SER A 61 6.46 9.01 -6.24
C SER A 61 5.90 8.06 -5.17
N THR A 62 6.73 7.22 -4.53
CA THR A 62 6.32 6.32 -3.43
C THR A 62 5.96 7.13 -2.17
N LYS A 63 6.75 8.17 -1.83
CA LYS A 63 6.45 9.08 -0.71
C LYS A 63 5.17 9.89 -0.98
N GLY A 64 4.97 10.31 -2.22
CA GLY A 64 3.72 10.89 -2.69
C GLY A 64 2.56 9.93 -2.50
N SER A 65 2.67 8.71 -3.01
CA SER A 65 1.63 7.68 -2.95
C SER A 65 1.21 7.35 -1.52
N VAL A 66 2.15 7.12 -0.60
CA VAL A 66 1.84 6.84 0.82
C VAL A 66 1.18 8.04 1.51
N SER A 67 1.66 9.26 1.26
CA SER A 67 1.02 10.48 1.79
C SER A 67 -0.36 10.72 1.17
N LEU A 68 -0.58 10.31 -0.08
CA LEU A 68 -1.86 10.42 -0.79
C LEU A 68 -2.88 9.42 -0.24
N PHE A 69 -2.48 8.18 0.05
CA PHE A 69 -3.36 7.22 0.74
C PHE A 69 -3.78 7.73 2.12
N ARG A 70 -2.88 8.43 2.83
CA ARG A 70 -3.24 9.09 4.09
C ARG A 70 -4.28 10.21 3.90
N GLN A 71 -4.18 10.99 2.83
CA GLN A 71 -5.19 11.99 2.50
C GLN A 71 -6.52 11.37 2.07
N LEU A 72 -6.50 10.24 1.35
CA LEU A 72 -7.70 9.53 0.90
C LEU A 72 -8.45 8.83 2.02
N CYS A 73 -7.73 8.13 2.88
CA CYS A 73 -8.33 7.38 3.98
C CYS A 73 -8.68 8.31 5.15
N GLY A 74 -8.04 9.47 5.27
CA GLY A 74 -8.09 10.28 6.49
C GLY A 74 -7.30 9.63 7.62
N ASN A 75 -6.93 10.41 8.64
CA ASN A 75 -6.06 9.92 9.73
C ASN A 75 -6.68 8.74 10.50
N ASP A 76 -8.01 8.65 10.58
CA ASP A 76 -8.71 7.65 11.39
C ASP A 76 -8.90 6.29 10.70
N ASN A 77 -8.70 6.22 9.38
CA ASN A 77 -8.83 4.96 8.61
C ASN A 77 -7.48 4.37 8.18
N LEU A 78 -6.37 4.94 8.62
CA LEU A 78 -5.02 4.37 8.37
C LEU A 78 -4.87 2.96 8.96
N LYS A 79 -5.64 2.62 10.00
CA LYS A 79 -5.69 1.27 10.60
C LYS A 79 -6.10 0.17 9.61
N HIS A 80 -6.75 0.54 8.50
CA HIS A 80 -7.17 -0.38 7.45
C HIS A 80 -6.20 -0.45 6.27
N VAL A 81 -5.05 0.23 6.35
CA VAL A 81 -4.01 0.22 5.31
C VAL A 81 -2.82 -0.61 5.80
N ALA A 82 -2.41 -1.60 5.00
CA ALA A 82 -1.21 -2.38 5.25
C ALA A 82 -0.17 -2.11 4.16
N LEU A 83 1.07 -1.83 4.58
CA LEU A 83 2.23 -1.78 3.70
C LEU A 83 2.80 -3.20 3.62
N VAL A 84 2.82 -3.76 2.42
CA VAL A 84 3.27 -5.14 2.17
C VAL A 84 4.53 -5.10 1.32
N THR A 85 5.61 -5.70 1.82
CA THR A 85 6.86 -5.83 1.07
C THR A 85 6.88 -7.13 0.25
N ILE A 86 7.18 -6.99 -1.04
CA ILE A 86 7.16 -8.08 -2.03
C ILE A 86 8.52 -8.24 -2.73
N MET A 87 8.69 -9.34 -3.48
CA MET A 87 9.91 -9.70 -4.22
C MET A 87 11.15 -9.96 -3.35
N TRP A 88 10.95 -10.52 -2.16
CA TRP A 88 12.04 -10.91 -1.24
C TRP A 88 12.98 -11.97 -1.82
N ASN A 89 12.48 -12.80 -2.74
CA ASN A 89 13.25 -13.81 -3.46
C ASN A 89 14.19 -13.25 -4.53
N ALA A 90 14.05 -11.97 -4.90
CA ALA A 90 14.89 -11.31 -5.90
C ALA A 90 16.11 -10.59 -5.28
N LEU A 91 16.31 -10.71 -3.97
CA LEU A 91 17.47 -10.19 -3.27
C LEU A 91 18.52 -11.29 -3.10
N ASP A 92 19.75 -11.02 -3.52
CA ASP A 92 20.90 -11.89 -3.24
C ASP A 92 21.26 -11.85 -1.74
N ASP A 93 21.13 -10.68 -1.12
CA ASP A 93 21.36 -10.45 0.30
C ASP A 93 20.08 -10.03 1.02
N LYS A 94 19.61 -10.89 1.94
CA LYS A 94 18.41 -10.63 2.74
C LYS A 94 18.60 -9.51 3.77
N GLU A 95 19.82 -9.25 4.23
CA GLU A 95 20.10 -8.19 5.20
C GLU A 95 19.84 -6.80 4.58
N VAL A 96 20.19 -6.64 3.30
CA VAL A 96 19.84 -5.44 2.53
C VAL A 96 18.32 -5.22 2.51
N GLY A 97 17.54 -6.28 2.33
CA GLY A 97 16.08 -6.22 2.39
C GLY A 97 15.56 -5.79 3.76
N VAL A 98 16.12 -6.34 4.84
CA VAL A 98 15.74 -5.97 6.21
C VAL A 98 16.07 -4.50 6.52
N SER A 99 17.24 -4.02 6.09
CA SER A 99 17.63 -2.62 6.25
C SER A 99 16.66 -1.68 5.52
N ARG A 100 16.33 -1.99 4.25
CA ARG A 100 15.37 -1.23 3.46
C ARG A 100 13.99 -1.22 4.09
N GLU A 101 13.48 -2.36 4.52
CA GLU A 101 12.19 -2.41 5.20
C GLU A 101 12.19 -1.60 6.49
N THR A 102 13.29 -1.60 7.24
CA THR A 102 13.42 -0.77 8.44
C THR A 102 13.28 0.71 8.11
N GLU A 103 13.89 1.19 7.02
CA GLU A 103 13.73 2.57 6.55
C GLU A 103 12.27 2.88 6.15
N LEU A 104 11.55 1.91 5.56
CA LEU A 104 10.15 2.10 5.13
C LEU A 104 9.19 2.34 6.31
N PHE A 105 9.35 1.61 7.42
CA PHE A 105 8.43 1.68 8.57
C PHE A 105 8.93 2.53 9.73
N CYS A 106 10.24 2.77 9.81
CA CYS A 106 10.83 3.67 10.79
C CYS A 106 11.46 4.88 10.11
N PRO A 107 10.66 5.82 9.58
CA PRO A 107 11.20 7.09 9.14
C PRO A 107 11.75 7.86 10.35
N LYS A 108 12.77 8.68 10.13
CA LYS A 108 13.34 9.63 11.11
C LYS A 108 12.26 10.30 11.99
N PRO A 109 12.57 10.67 13.26
CA PRO A 109 11.62 10.90 14.37
C PRO A 109 10.43 11.87 14.17
N ARG A 110 10.30 12.55 13.03
CA ARG A 110 9.15 13.40 12.69
C ARG A 110 8.04 12.68 11.89
N ARG A 111 8.14 11.38 11.64
CA ARG A 111 7.32 10.69 10.61
C ARG A 111 7.00 9.23 10.93
N HIS A 112 6.45 8.95 12.10
CA HIS A 112 5.93 7.59 12.38
C HIS A 112 4.72 7.30 11.48
N LEU A 113 4.75 6.20 10.74
CA LEU A 113 3.65 5.77 9.87
C LEU A 113 2.94 4.58 10.55
N PRO A 114 1.65 4.69 10.91
CA PRO A 114 0.94 3.65 11.65
C PRO A 114 0.40 2.57 10.69
N PHE A 115 1.27 1.98 9.85
CA PHE A 115 0.87 0.89 8.97
C PHE A 115 1.17 -0.46 9.59
N THR A 116 0.26 -1.42 9.36
CA THR A 116 0.56 -2.82 9.64
C THR A 116 1.66 -3.29 8.69
N ARG A 117 2.74 -3.87 9.24
CA ARG A 117 3.85 -4.45 8.49
C ARG A 117 3.52 -5.88 8.10
N LEU A 118 3.56 -6.18 6.80
CA LEU A 118 3.45 -7.55 6.29
C LEU A 118 4.61 -7.85 5.35
N ARG A 119 5.25 -9.00 5.57
CA ARG A 119 6.26 -9.58 4.67
C ARG A 119 5.64 -10.77 3.95
N THR A 120 5.86 -10.86 2.66
CA THR A 120 5.58 -12.12 1.94
C THR A 120 6.64 -13.16 2.35
N ALA A 121 6.19 -14.31 2.83
CA ALA A 121 7.07 -15.43 3.14
C ALA A 121 7.68 -15.98 1.84
N SER A 122 8.95 -16.35 1.88
CA SER A 122 9.61 -17.14 0.83
C SER A 122 9.40 -18.63 1.09
#